data_AF-A0A7Y7HY06-F1
#
_entry.id   AF-A0A7Y7HY06-F1
#
_cell.length_a   1.000
_cell.length_b   1.000
_cell.length_c   1.000
_cell.angle_alpha   90.00
_cell.angle_beta   90.00
_cell.angle_gamma   90.00
#
_symmetry.space_group_name_H-M   'P 1'
#
loop_
_entity.id
_entity.type
_entity.pdbx_description
1 polymer ?
#
loop_
_entity_poly.entity_id
_entity_poly.type
_entity_poly.pdbx_seq_one_letter_code
_entity_poly.pdbx_strand_id
1 'polypeptide(L)' 'MSTIEVIATAGVKVPMEDKPNNYITDEGAVTVEDSTYYQRRISDGDLKPYNAISKKAAARAAADNANGG' A
#
# COMPACT_ATOMS: atom_id res chain seq x y z
N MET A 1 6.07 -8.32 -17.53
CA MET A 1 6.26 -7.23 -16.54
C MET A 1 5.50 -7.62 -15.30
N SER A 2 6.13 -7.56 -14.14
CA SER A 2 5.48 -7.86 -12.86
C SER A 2 4.77 -6.61 -12.35
N THR A 3 3.64 -6.76 -11.67
CA THR A 3 2.93 -5.65 -11.02
C THR A 3 2.86 -5.88 -9.52
N ILE A 4 2.81 -4.77 -8.78
CA ILE A 4 2.70 -4.76 -7.32
C ILE A 4 1.55 -3.84 -6.92
N GLU A 5 0.78 -4.24 -5.91
CA GLU A 5 -0.26 -3.41 -5.33
C GLU A 5 0.29 -2.70 -4.08
N VAL A 6 0.21 -1.38 -4.07
CA VAL A 6 0.82 -0.53 -3.04
C VAL A 6 -0.18 0.51 -2.53
N ILE A 7 -0.02 0.90 -1.26
CA ILE A 7 -0.76 2.00 -0.63
C ILE A 7 0.23 2.92 0.08
N ALA A 8 -0.05 4.23 0.14
CA ALA A 8 0.84 5.13 0.84
C ALA A 8 0.70 5.01 2.36
N THR A 9 1.76 5.38 3.07
CA THR A 9 1.68 5.63 4.50
C THR A 9 0.72 6.78 4.78
N ALA A 10 -0.01 6.71 5.91
CA ALA A 10 -0.99 7.71 6.28
C ALA A 10 -0.39 9.12 6.28
N GLY A 11 -1.04 10.05 5.57
CA GLY A 11 -0.57 11.42 5.42
C GLY A 11 0.60 11.62 4.44
N VAL A 12 1.09 10.56 3.79
CA VAL A 12 2.12 10.62 2.74
C VAL A 12 1.46 10.58 1.37
N LYS A 13 1.99 11.36 0.43
CA LYS A 13 1.59 11.35 -0.98
C LYS A 13 2.79 11.01 -1.84
N VAL A 14 2.71 9.93 -2.59
CA VAL A 14 3.81 9.46 -3.45
C VAL A 14 3.44 9.67 -4.91
N PRO A 15 4.20 10.46 -5.68
CA PRO A 15 3.89 10.66 -7.10
C PRO A 15 4.10 9.35 -7.86
N MET A 16 3.26 9.10 -8.86
CA MET A 16 3.41 7.96 -9.77
C MET A 16 4.59 8.17 -10.73
N GLU A 17 5.34 7.11 -11.00
CA GLU A 17 6.54 7.15 -11.86
C GLU A 17 6.26 7.71 -13.25
N ASP A 18 5.22 7.20 -13.93
CA ASP A 18 4.85 7.63 -15.28
C ASP A 18 4.00 8.91 -15.31
N LYS A 19 3.41 9.29 -14.18
CA LYS A 19 2.40 10.36 -14.07
C LYS A 19 2.64 11.16 -12.79
N PRO A 20 3.60 12.10 -12.77
CA PRO A 20 3.97 12.84 -11.56
C PRO A 20 2.84 13.74 -11.01
N ASN A 21 1.81 14.03 -11.81
CA ASN A 21 0.62 14.75 -11.36
C ASN A 21 -0.39 13.87 -10.60
N ASN A 22 -0.22 12.55 -10.66
CA ASN A 22 -1.05 11.58 -9.94
C ASN A 22 -0.28 11.07 -8.73
N TYR A 23 -0.99 10.92 -7.61
CA TYR A 23 -0.41 10.52 -6.34
C TYR A 23 -1.09 9.25 -5.83
N ILE A 24 -0.27 8.36 -5.27
CA ILE A 24 -0.72 7.26 -4.42
C ILE A 24 -0.84 7.84 -3.01
N THR A 25 -2.02 7.68 -2.42
CA THR A 25 -2.35 8.14 -1.06
C THR A 25 -2.73 6.96 -0.18
N ASP A 26 -3.01 7.22 1.10
CA ASP A 26 -3.53 6.22 2.04
C ASP A 26 -5.03 5.96 1.90
N GLU A 27 -5.69 6.62 0.94
CA GLU A 27 -7.12 6.47 0.67
C GLU A 27 -7.45 5.17 -0.09
N GLY A 28 -6.49 4.65 -0.86
CA GLY A 28 -6.72 3.45 -1.67
C GLY A 28 -5.44 2.81 -2.19
N ALA A 29 -5.47 1.49 -2.27
CA ALA A 29 -4.39 0.73 -2.90
C ALA A 29 -4.43 0.89 -4.42
N VAL A 30 -3.26 0.92 -5.03
CA VAL A 30 -3.09 1.07 -6.48
C VAL A 30 -2.15 0.00 -7.00
N THR A 31 -2.54 -0.63 -8.11
CA THR A 31 -1.69 -1.57 -8.85
C THR A 31 -0.78 -0.79 -9.79
N VAL A 32 0.53 -0.96 -9.60
CA VAL A 32 1.59 -0.32 -10.40
C VAL A 32 2.56 -1.37 -10.92
N GLU A 33 3.43 -1.00 -11.86
CA GLU A 33 4.52 -1.88 -12.29
C GLU A 33 5.52 -2.07 -11.15
N ASP A 34 6.09 -3.27 -11.05
CA ASP A 34 7.14 -3.59 -10.09
C ASP A 34 8.47 -3.00 -10.58
N SER A 35 8.59 -1.68 -10.43
CA SER A 35 9.76 -0.92 -10.84
C SER A 35 10.68 -0.64 -9.65
N THR A 36 11.93 -0.26 -9.96
CA THR A 36 12.89 0.17 -8.94
C THR A 36 12.41 1.41 -8.18
N TYR A 37 11.61 2.27 -8.81
CA TYR A 37 11.04 3.44 -8.16
C TYR A 37 10.13 3.05 -6.99
N TYR A 38 9.15 2.17 -7.23
CA TYR A 38 8.21 1.76 -6.17
C TYR A 38 8.90 0.91 -5.10
N GLN A 39 9.86 0.06 -5.46
CA GLN A 39 10.66 -0.71 -4.49
C GLN A 39 11.43 0.19 -3.51
N ARG A 40 11.99 1.32 -3.99
CA ARG A 40 12.64 2.32 -3.13
C ARG A 40 11.64 2.97 -2.18
N ARG A 41 10.49 3.42 -2.70
CA ARG A 41 9.44 4.02 -1.87
C ARG A 41 8.90 3.08 -0.79
N ILE A 42 8.87 1.78 -1.08
CA ILE A 42 8.53 0.75 -0.09
C ILE A 42 9.63 0.63 0.98
N SER A 43 10.90 0.63 0.56
CA SER A 43 12.06 0.53 1.46
C SER A 43 12.19 1.76 2.37
N ASP A 44 11.88 2.95 1.85
CA ASP A 44 11.87 4.21 2.59
C ASP A 44 10.69 4.32 3.57
N GLY A 45 9.67 3.46 3.40
CA GLY A 45 8.44 3.47 4.21
C GLY A 45 7.37 4.46 3.75
N ASP A 46 7.56 5.11 2.60
CA ASP A 46 6.55 5.96 1.97
C ASP A 46 5.36 5.13 1.45
N LEU A 47 5.64 3.94 0.91
CA LEU A 47 4.65 2.98 0.40
C LEU A 47 4.68 1.66 1.19
N LYS A 48 3.58 0.93 1.16
CA LYS A 48 3.45 -0.41 1.75
C LYS A 48 2.83 -1.37 0.73
N PRO A 49 3.35 -2.61 0.61
CA PRO A 49 2.71 -3.65 -0.19
C PRO A 49 1.31 -3.95 0.35
N TYR A 50 0.27 -3.69 -0.44
CA TYR A 50 -1.11 -3.82 0.02
C TYR A 50 -1.51 -5.28 0.27
N ASN A 51 -0.92 -6.24 -0.45
CA ASN A 51 -1.12 -7.68 -0.19
C ASN A 51 -0.75 -8.10 1.24
N ALA A 52 0.25 -7.44 1.85
CA ALA A 52 0.65 -7.65 3.23
C ALA A 52 -0.29 -6.91 4.20
N ILE A 53 -0.73 -5.70 3.82
CA ILE A 53 -1.69 -4.90 4.60
C ILE A 53 -3.06 -5.58 4.67
N SER A 54 -3.58 -6.11 3.56
CA SER A 54 -4.87 -6.78 3.49
C SER A 54 -4.89 -8.05 4.34
N LYS A 55 -3.83 -8.88 4.31
CA LYS A 55 -3.68 -10.02 5.23
C LYS A 55 -3.67 -9.59 6.70
N LYS A 56 -2.94 -8.51 7.04
CA LYS A 56 -2.90 -7.99 8.41
C LYS A 56 -4.25 -7.40 8.84
N ALA A 57 -4.94 -6.69 7.95
CA ALA A 57 -6.25 -6.10 8.21
C ALA A 57 -7.33 -7.17 8.41
N ALA A 58 -7.32 -8.22 7.57
CA ALA A 58 -8.22 -9.37 7.73
C ALA A 58 -7.98 -10.10 9.07
N ALA A 59 -6.71 -10.29 9.46
CA ALA A 59 -6.37 -10.87 10.76
C ALA A 59 -6.85 -9.99 11.94
N ARG A 60 -6.70 -8.67 11.84
CA ARG A 60 -7.25 -7.70 12.82
C ARG A 60 -8.77 -7.82 12.93
N ALA A 61 -9.47 -7.89 11.79
CA ALA A 61 -10.94 -7.95 11.78
C ALA A 61 -11.45 -9.28 12.37
N ALA A 62 -10.74 -10.38 12.14
CA ALA A 62 -11.04 -11.66 12.76
C ALA A 62 -10.81 -11.67 14.29
N ALA A 63 -9.82 -10.93 14.80
CA ALA A 63 -9.53 -10.85 16.24
C ALA A 63 -10.53 -9.97 17.00
N ASP A 64 -11.01 -8.87 16.39
CA ASP A 64 -11.99 -7.96 17.00
C ASP A 64 -13.36 -8.63 17.22
N ASN A 65 -13.77 -9.53 16.30
CA ASN A 65 -15.02 -10.28 16.40
C ASN A 65 -14.99 -11.42 17.46
N ALA A 66 -13.83 -11.72 18.06
CA ALA A 66 -13.70 -12.82 19.03
C ALA A 66 -13.87 -12.39 20.50
N ASN A 67 -14.00 -11.09 20.80
CA ASN A 67 -14.07 -10.57 22.18
C ASN A 67 -15.41 -9.90 22.53
N GLY A 68 -16.45 -10.12 21.73
CA GLY A 68 -17.82 -9.66 22.01
C GLY A 68 -18.75 -10.86 22.24
N GLY A 69 -18.63 -11.51 23.40
CA GLY A 69 -19.52 -12.56 23.87
C GLY A 69 -19.84 -12.37 25.34
#